data_AF-A0A972YIX9-F1
#
_entry.id   AF-A0A972YIX9-F1
#
_cell.length_a   1.000
_cell.length_b   1.000
_cell.length_c   1.000
_cell.angle_alpha   90.00
_cell.angle_beta   90.00
_cell.angle_gamma   90.00
#
_symmetry.space_group_name_H-M   'P 1'
#
loop_
_entity.id
_entity.type
_entity.pdbx_description
1 polymer ?
#
loop_
_entity_poly.entity_id
_entity_poly.type
_entity_poly.pdbx_seq_one_letter_code
_entity_poly.pdbx_strand_id
1 'polypeptide(L)' 'QGLGSEVLAMVYPDRRGEGYGMRRFNDDKRMDFTQLKDEPDVHFTHAQGFIAKTSANKPERLKELLDQVYS' A
#
# COMPACT_ATOMS: atom_id res chain seq x y z
N GLN A 1 3.02 20.95 -20.59
CA GLN A 1 3.12 20.66 -19.14
C GLN A 1 3.89 19.36 -19.02
N GLY A 2 5.01 19.36 -18.29
CA GLY A 2 5.82 18.14 -18.16
C GLY A 2 5.07 17.12 -17.30
N LEU A 3 5.00 15.86 -17.73
CA LEU A 3 4.60 14.76 -16.87
C LEU A 3 5.64 14.67 -15.73
N GLY A 4 5.41 15.42 -14.65
CA GLY A 4 6.13 15.21 -13.41
C GLY A 4 5.73 13.84 -12.88
N SER A 5 6.71 13.02 -12.52
CA SER A 5 6.48 11.77 -11.80
C SER A 5 5.70 12.09 -10.52
N GLU A 6 4.51 11.52 -10.38
CA GLU A 6 3.65 11.69 -9.22
C GLU A 6 3.84 10.51 -8.25
N VAL A 7 3.88 10.80 -6.96
CA VAL A 7 3.96 9.77 -5.91
C VAL A 7 2.55 9.55 -5.36
N LEU A 8 2.03 8.33 -5.47
CA LEU A 8 0.69 7.96 -5.00
C LEU A 8 0.70 7.25 -3.65
N ALA A 9 1.75 6.47 -3.38
CA ALA A 9 1.91 5.70 -2.17
C ALA A 9 3.38 5.56 -1.78
N MET A 10 3.62 5.29 -0.51
CA MET A 10 4.92 4.98 0.05
C MET A 10 4.92 3.55 0.60
N VAL A 11 6.02 2.84 0.38
CA VAL A 11 6.28 1.51 0.95
C VAL A 11 7.50 1.62 1.85
N TYR A 12 7.40 1.13 3.09
CA TYR A 12 8.47 1.24 4.09
C TYR A 12 8.47 0.04 5.04
N PRO A 13 9.62 -0.36 5.60
CA PRO A 13 9.68 -1.44 6.58
C PRO A 13 8.73 -1.18 7.75
N ASP A 14 7.93 -2.19 8.14
CA ASP A 14 7.07 -2.04 9.31
C ASP A 14 7.93 -1.89 10.57
N ARG A 15 7.58 -0.92 11.42
CA ARG A 15 8.30 -0.66 12.68
C ARG A 15 7.87 -1.59 13.82
N ARG A 16 6.76 -2.31 13.66
CA ARG A 16 6.15 -3.13 14.73
C ARG A 16 6.00 -4.62 14.39
N GLY A 17 6.45 -5.05 13.22
CA GLY A 17 6.29 -6.42 12.74
C GLY A 17 7.26 -6.72 11.61
N GLU A 18 7.22 -7.95 11.11
CA GLU A 18 7.94 -8.34 9.91
C GLU A 18 7.21 -7.83 8.65
N GLY A 19 7.97 -7.47 7.61
CA GLY A 19 7.40 -7.01 6.34
C GLY A 19 7.33 -5.48 6.20
N TYR A 20 6.28 -4.99 5.55
CA TYR A 20 6.19 -3.61 5.06
C TYR A 20 4.83 -2.97 5.34
N GLY A 21 4.87 -1.67 5.61
CA GLY A 21 3.71 -0.78 5.56
C GLY A 21 3.58 -0.13 4.18
N MET A 22 2.35 -0.01 3.70
CA MET A 22 2.01 0.74 2.48
C MET A 22 1.01 1.83 2.85
N ARG A 23 1.29 3.08 2.47
CA ARG A 23 0.46 4.24 2.84
C ARG A 23 0.26 5.17 1.66
N ARG A 24 -0.91 5.80 1.56
CA ARG A 24 -1.14 6.93 0.64
C ARG A 24 -0.08 8.01 0.81
N PHE A 25 0.32 8.61 -0.29
CA PHE A 25 1.04 9.88 -0.29
C PHE A 25 0.02 11.02 -0.32
N ASN A 26 0.16 11.99 0.58
CA ASN A 26 -0.76 13.14 0.71
C ASN A 26 -2.27 12.81 0.76
N ASP A 27 -2.63 11.61 1.25
CA ASP A 27 -4.00 11.07 1.25
C ASP A 27 -4.65 11.02 -0.14
N ASP A 28 -3.86 10.69 -1.16
CA ASP A 28 -4.36 10.49 -2.52
C ASP A 28 -5.37 9.34 -2.60
N LYS A 29 -6.63 9.68 -2.89
CA LYS A 29 -7.77 8.76 -2.88
C LYS A 29 -7.77 7.75 -4.03
N ARG A 30 -6.87 7.88 -5.01
CA ARG A 30 -6.67 6.85 -6.06
C ARG A 30 -6.13 5.53 -5.53
N MET A 31 -5.58 5.52 -4.32
CA MET A 31 -5.13 4.29 -3.66
C MET A 31 -6.14 3.93 -2.56
N ASP A 32 -6.81 2.78 -2.63
CA ASP A 32 -7.71 2.30 -1.57
C ASP A 32 -7.24 0.98 -0.97
N PHE A 33 -6.51 1.08 0.14
CA PHE A 33 -5.98 -0.08 0.85
C PHE A 33 -7.05 -0.95 1.53
N THR A 34 -8.32 -0.54 1.58
CA THR A 34 -9.39 -1.43 2.09
C THR A 34 -9.58 -2.66 1.20
N GLN A 35 -9.20 -2.57 -0.08
CA GLN A 35 -9.29 -3.66 -1.06
C GLN A 35 -8.38 -4.86 -0.74
N LEU A 36 -7.38 -4.67 0.13
CA LEU A 36 -6.42 -5.73 0.50
C LEU A 36 -6.84 -6.54 1.73
N LYS A 37 -8.01 -6.29 2.31
CA LYS A 37 -8.43 -6.92 3.58
C LYS A 37 -8.45 -8.46 3.55
N ASP A 38 -8.60 -9.05 2.36
CA ASP A 38 -8.75 -10.49 2.15
C ASP A 38 -7.45 -11.14 1.61
N GLU A 39 -6.37 -10.36 1.42
CA GLU A 39 -5.08 -10.90 0.99
C GLU A 39 -4.40 -11.68 2.14
N PRO A 40 -3.90 -12.90 1.89
CA PRO A 40 -3.42 -13.80 2.94
C PRO A 40 -2.18 -13.27 3.68
N ASP A 41 -1.39 -12.44 3.02
CA ASP A 41 -0.19 -11.80 3.56
C ASP A 41 -0.45 -10.37 4.07
N VAL A 42 -1.70 -9.91 4.11
CA VAL A 42 -2.09 -8.59 4.64
C VAL A 42 -2.84 -8.78 5.96
N HIS A 43 -2.22 -8.33 7.05
CA HIS A 43 -2.75 -8.55 8.40
C HIS A 43 -3.40 -7.30 9.00
N PHE A 44 -3.39 -6.18 8.29
CA PHE A 44 -4.06 -4.95 8.72
C PHE A 44 -4.35 -4.03 7.54
N THR A 45 -5.57 -3.53 7.47
CA THR A 45 -5.99 -2.40 6.63
C THR A 45 -6.76 -1.41 7.49
N HIS A 46 -6.54 -0.11 7.27
CA HIS A 46 -7.34 0.91 7.97
C HIS A 46 -8.67 1.12 7.26
N ALA A 47 -9.77 1.26 8.00
CA ALA A 47 -11.12 1.39 7.45
C ALA A 47 -11.32 2.57 6.47
N GLN A 48 -10.50 3.63 6.58
CA GLN A 48 -10.49 4.77 5.65
C GLN A 48 -9.58 4.57 4.42
N GLY A 49 -8.94 3.40 4.28
CA GLY A 49 -8.19 3.02 3.08
C GLY A 49 -6.84 3.70 2.89
N PHE A 50 -6.30 4.40 3.88
CA PHE A 50 -5.03 5.13 3.72
C PHE A 50 -3.77 4.32 4.08
N ILE A 51 -3.90 3.14 4.69
CA ILE A 51 -2.76 2.30 5.08
C ILE A 51 -3.11 0.80 5.08
N ALA A 52 -2.15 -0.02 4.66
CA ALA A 52 -2.11 -1.46 4.85
C ALA A 52 -0.76 -1.90 5.45
N LYS A 53 -0.75 -3.06 6.11
CA LYS A 53 0.48 -3.73 6.57
C LYS A 53 0.47 -5.18 6.11
N THR A 54 1.62 -5.61 5.60
CA THR A 54 1.80 -6.91 4.99
C THR A 54 3.09 -7.57 5.46
N SER A 55 3.09 -8.89 5.59
CA SER A 55 4.30 -9.69 5.77
C SER A 55 5.10 -9.87 4.47
N ALA A 56 4.57 -9.42 3.32
CA ALA A 56 5.28 -9.48 2.04
C ALA A 56 6.59 -8.71 2.11
N ASN A 57 7.67 -9.35 1.65
CA ASN A 57 9.02 -8.77 1.65
C ASN A 57 9.68 -8.80 0.27
N LYS A 58 8.94 -9.22 -0.76
CA LYS A 58 9.39 -9.28 -2.15
C LYS A 58 8.87 -8.06 -2.91
N PRO A 59 9.73 -7.29 -3.59
CA PRO A 59 9.31 -6.12 -4.36
C PRO A 59 8.18 -6.41 -5.36
N GLU A 60 8.16 -7.60 -5.95
CA GLU A 60 7.15 -8.04 -6.92
C GLU A 60 5.77 -8.11 -6.26
N ARG A 61 5.67 -8.78 -5.11
CA ARG A 61 4.43 -8.89 -4.35
C ARG A 61 3.94 -7.53 -3.84
N LEU A 62 4.86 -6.67 -3.40
CA LEU A 62 4.51 -5.32 -2.97
C LEU A 62 3.93 -4.48 -4.12
N LYS A 63 4.40 -4.68 -5.36
CA LYS A 63 3.83 -4.01 -6.54
C LYS A 63 2.45 -4.54 -6.87
N GLU A 64 2.24 -5.86 -6.84
CA GLU A 64 0.91 -6.46 -7.06
C GLU A 64 -0.15 -5.88 -6.11
N LEU A 65 0.19 -5.77 -4.83
CA LEU A 65 -0.69 -5.18 -3.82
C LEU A 65 -0.98 -3.70 -4.09
N LEU A 66 -0.02 -2.94 -4.62
CA LEU A 66 -0.22 -1.54 -5.01
C LEU A 66 -1.09 -1.41 -6.26
N ASP A 67 -0.90 -2.27 -7.24
CA ASP A 67 -1.69 -2.28 -8.47
C ASP A 67 -3.16 -2.63 -8.18
N GLN A 68 -3.41 -3.55 -7.25
CA GLN A 68 -4.77 -3.93 -6.83
C GLN A 68 -5.55 -2.81 -6.15
N VAL A 69 -4.87 -1.89 -5.45
CA VAL A 69 -5.54 -0.79 -4.74
C VAL A 69 -5.66 0.48 -5.56
N TYR A 70 -5.06 0.53 -6.74
CA TYR A 70 -5.09 1.69 -7.62
C TYR A 70 -6.43 1.79 -8.37
N SER A 71 -6.96 3.00 -8.53
CA SER A 71 -8.22 3.30 -9.22
C SER A 71 -8.13 4.59 -10.05
#